data_AF-A0A4S4ESZ8-F1
#
_entry.id   AF-A0A4S4ESZ8-F1
#
_cell.length_a   1.000
_cell.length_b   1.000
_cell.length_c   1.000
_cell.angle_alpha   90.00
_cell.angle_beta   90.00
_cell.angle_gamma   90.00
#
_symmetry.space_group_name_H-M   'P 1'
#
loop_
_entity.id
_entity.type
_entity.pdbx_description
1 polymer ?
#
loop_
_entity_poly.entity_id
_entity_poly.type
_entity_poly.pdbx_seq_one_letter_code
_entity_poly.pdbx_strand_id
1 'polypeptide(L)'
;MSGLDVFSISVCSGGLEDFVVLLASEDVFSESSALKNLKHLELRTRYSKSYLLGMCALLERSPNLKTMILDYLPQMDRDESLSEDLLDKPISLSMPNLRQVKMNNFQGTANEIDFVKLLKMQGSVLEKIVIIPAKGHETTHPRTVLRRIL
;
A
#
# COMPACT_ATOMS: atom_id res chain seq x y z
N MET A 1 13.86 9.56 25.15
CA MET A 1 13.10 10.36 24.17
C MET A 1 13.24 9.68 22.83
N SER A 2 12.17 8.98 22.42
CA SER A 2 12.12 8.04 21.29
C SER A 2 12.07 8.77 19.96
N GLY A 3 13.18 8.72 19.22
CA GLY A 3 13.26 9.18 17.84
C GLY A 3 13.00 8.02 16.88
N LEU A 4 12.23 8.30 15.82
CA LEU A 4 11.89 7.44 14.66
C LEU A 4 10.64 6.53 14.81
N ASP A 5 9.47 7.09 15.12
CA ASP A 5 8.17 6.40 15.01
C ASP A 5 7.51 6.53 13.60
N VAL A 6 8.15 7.23 12.66
CA VAL A 6 7.63 7.45 11.30
C VAL A 6 8.72 7.17 10.28
N PHE A 7 8.54 6.14 9.46
CA PHE A 7 9.31 5.95 8.24
C PHE A 7 8.43 6.37 7.07
N SER A 8 8.86 7.43 6.37
CA SER A 8 8.36 7.72 5.03
C SER A 8 9.25 6.96 4.06
N ILE A 9 8.74 5.86 3.52
CA ILE A 9 9.38 5.19 2.39
C ILE A 9 8.79 5.85 1.16
N SER A 10 9.44 6.93 0.72
CA SER A 10 9.20 7.41 -0.63
C SER A 10 9.95 6.49 -1.57
N VAL A 11 9.26 5.51 -2.16
CA VAL A 11 9.77 4.80 -3.35
C VAL A 11 9.75 5.83 -4.49
N CYS A 12 10.74 6.72 -4.45
CA CYS A 12 10.99 7.69 -5.50
C CYS A 12 11.82 6.98 -6.56
N SER A 13 11.20 6.81 -7.73
CA SER A 13 11.84 6.85 -9.05
C SER A 13 12.67 5.67 -9.58
N GLY A 14 12.72 4.50 -8.94
CA GLY A 14 13.11 3.27 -9.63
C GLY A 14 11.89 2.51 -10.14
N GLY A 15 12.02 1.82 -11.28
CA GLY A 15 10.99 0.95 -11.85
C GLY A 15 10.64 -0.24 -10.95
N LEU A 16 10.15 -1.32 -11.56
CA LEU A 16 9.87 -2.59 -10.87
C LEU A 16 11.07 -3.05 -10.03
N GLU A 17 12.30 -2.68 -10.41
CA GLU A 17 13.56 -2.98 -9.73
C GLU A 17 13.59 -2.59 -8.25
N ASP A 18 13.08 -1.44 -7.82
CA ASP A 18 13.07 -1.06 -6.40
C ASP A 18 12.12 -1.96 -5.58
N PHE A 19 11.01 -2.37 -6.18
CA PHE A 19 10.04 -3.30 -5.57
C PHE A 19 10.51 -4.76 -5.65
N VAL A 20 11.21 -5.14 -6.70
CA VAL A 20 11.88 -6.45 -6.82
C VAL A 20 12.98 -6.54 -5.79
N VAL A 21 13.73 -5.47 -5.48
CA VAL A 21 14.67 -5.44 -4.35
C VAL A 21 13.93 -5.64 -3.01
N LEU A 22 12.76 -5.03 -2.79
CA LEU A 22 11.93 -5.31 -1.60
C LEU A 22 11.47 -6.78 -1.51
N LEU A 23 11.15 -7.41 -2.66
CA LEU A 23 10.63 -8.78 -2.75
C LEU A 23 11.73 -9.86 -2.73
N ALA A 24 12.87 -9.59 -3.37
CA ALA A 24 13.97 -10.52 -3.58
C ALA A 24 15.06 -10.40 -2.52
N SER A 25 15.12 -9.28 -1.81
CA SER A 25 16.10 -9.12 -0.76
C SER A 25 15.57 -9.67 0.55
N GLU A 26 15.87 -10.94 0.80
CA GLU A 26 15.93 -11.43 2.17
C GLU A 26 16.90 -10.52 2.97
N ASP A 27 18.06 -10.14 2.42
CA ASP A 27 19.12 -9.41 3.13
C ASP A 27 18.85 -7.94 3.52
N VAL A 28 18.15 -7.12 2.73
CA VAL A 28 17.91 -5.68 3.04
C VAL A 28 17.00 -5.52 4.28
N PHE A 29 16.19 -6.54 4.57
CA PHE A 29 15.26 -6.52 5.70
C PHE A 29 15.40 -7.69 6.68
N SER A 30 16.29 -8.66 6.43
CA SER A 30 16.50 -9.81 7.32
C SER A 30 16.94 -9.40 8.73
N GLU A 31 17.59 -8.22 8.88
CA GLU A 31 17.99 -7.70 10.20
C GLU A 31 17.19 -6.47 10.67
N SER A 32 16.31 -5.90 9.83
CA SER A 32 15.62 -4.66 10.17
C SER A 32 14.46 -4.92 11.15
N SER A 33 14.79 -4.91 12.44
CA SER A 33 13.82 -4.67 13.53
C SER A 33 13.00 -3.38 13.32
N ALA A 34 13.48 -2.47 12.47
CA ALA A 34 12.84 -1.21 12.14
C ALA A 34 11.41 -1.39 11.57
N LEU A 35 11.22 -2.26 10.58
CA LEU A 35 9.88 -2.53 10.02
C LEU A 35 8.93 -3.18 11.02
N LYS A 36 9.46 -4.07 11.87
CA LYS A 36 8.66 -4.67 12.96
C LYS A 36 8.16 -3.62 13.94
N ASN A 37 8.87 -2.51 14.13
CA ASN A 37 8.45 -1.42 15.01
C ASN A 37 7.62 -0.35 14.30
N LEU A 38 7.47 -0.44 12.98
CA LEU A 38 6.76 0.55 12.17
C LEU A 38 5.28 0.60 12.53
N LYS A 39 4.80 1.77 12.94
CA LYS A 39 3.38 2.02 13.25
C LYS A 39 2.69 2.84 12.16
N HIS A 40 3.45 3.63 11.42
CA HIS A 40 2.97 4.57 10.41
C HIS A 40 3.81 4.44 9.15
N LEU A 41 3.14 4.17 8.02
CA LEU A 41 3.76 4.07 6.69
C LEU A 41 3.08 5.06 5.75
N GLU A 42 3.87 5.84 5.04
CA GLU A 42 3.42 6.64 3.91
C GLU A 42 4.15 6.14 2.66
N LEU A 43 3.39 5.83 1.62
CA LEU A 43 3.89 5.25 0.38
C LEU A 43 3.25 5.96 -0.82
N ARG A 44 4.10 6.40 -1.74
CA ARG A 44 3.69 6.76 -3.09
C ARG A 44 3.66 5.50 -3.95
N THR A 45 2.52 5.18 -4.54
CA THR A 45 2.33 3.87 -5.19
C THR A 45 1.38 3.92 -6.37
N ARG A 46 1.36 2.81 -7.12
CA ARG A 46 0.32 2.45 -8.09
C ARG A 46 -0.47 1.23 -7.57
N TYR A 47 -1.49 0.83 -8.33
CA TYR A 47 -2.37 -0.29 -7.98
C TYR A 47 -2.31 -1.44 -8.99
N SER A 48 -1.30 -1.47 -9.87
CA SER A 48 -1.07 -2.65 -10.70
C SER A 48 -0.57 -3.83 -9.87
N LYS A 49 -0.68 -5.04 -10.43
CA LYS A 49 -0.39 -6.29 -9.70
C LYS A 49 1.00 -6.31 -9.06
N SER A 50 2.02 -5.77 -9.74
CA SER A 50 3.39 -5.69 -9.22
C SER A 50 3.48 -4.85 -7.95
N TYR A 51 2.87 -3.67 -7.94
CA TYR A 51 2.84 -2.79 -6.78
C TYR A 51 2.02 -3.40 -5.63
N LEU A 52 0.91 -4.10 -5.94
CA LEU A 52 0.15 -4.83 -4.93
C LEU A 52 0.99 -5.94 -4.27
N LEU A 53 1.76 -6.70 -5.04
CA LEU A 53 2.66 -7.73 -4.50
C LEU A 53 3.76 -7.13 -3.62
N GLY A 54 4.34 -6.01 -4.05
CA GLY A 54 5.29 -5.25 -3.23
C GLY A 54 4.69 -4.76 -1.92
N MET A 55 3.45 -4.24 -1.96
CA MET A 55 2.71 -3.85 -0.76
C MET A 55 2.41 -5.04 0.16
N CYS A 56 2.06 -6.21 -0.38
CA CYS A 56 1.90 -7.44 0.43
C CYS A 56 3.18 -7.75 1.22
N ALA A 57 4.34 -7.74 0.56
CA ALA A 57 5.61 -8.04 1.22
C ALA A 57 5.98 -7.00 2.28
N LEU A 58 5.72 -5.71 2.03
CA LEU A 58 5.91 -4.66 3.04
C LEU A 58 5.01 -4.87 4.26
N LEU A 59 3.74 -5.23 4.05
CA LEU A 59 2.78 -5.49 5.12
C LEU A 59 3.15 -6.73 5.94
N GLU A 60 3.58 -7.82 5.29
CA GLU A 60 4.09 -9.03 5.94
C GLU A 60 5.27 -8.75 6.86
N ARG A 61 6.15 -7.82 6.47
CA ARG A 61 7.34 -7.42 7.26
C ARG A 61 7.06 -6.34 8.29
N SER A 62 5.87 -5.74 8.28
CA SER A 62 5.46 -4.64 9.16
C SER A 62 4.24 -5.00 10.04
N PRO A 63 4.33 -6.07 10.86
CA PRO A 63 3.17 -6.62 11.56
C PRO A 63 2.53 -5.66 12.58
N ASN A 64 3.26 -4.64 13.05
CA ASN A 64 2.76 -3.65 14.01
C ASN A 64 2.24 -2.37 13.36
N LEU A 65 2.15 -2.33 12.02
CA LEU A 65 1.66 -1.18 11.28
C LEU A 65 0.20 -0.88 11.65
N LYS A 66 -0.07 0.35 12.06
CA LYS A 66 -1.41 0.82 12.49
C LYS A 66 -2.05 1.74 11.46
N THR A 67 -1.25 2.51 10.73
CA THR A 67 -1.74 3.46 9.73
C THR A 67 -0.91 3.40 8.47
N MET A 68 -1.59 3.30 7.33
CA MET A 68 -0.99 3.40 6.00
C MET A 68 -1.59 4.57 5.24
N ILE A 69 -0.73 5.38 4.62
CA ILE A 69 -1.11 6.47 3.71
C ILE A 69 -0.57 6.12 2.33
N LEU A 70 -1.47 6.12 1.34
CA LEU A 70 -1.19 5.81 -0.05
C LEU A 70 -1.44 7.05 -0.89
N ASP A 71 -0.41 7.55 -1.55
CA ASP A 71 -0.50 8.63 -2.53
C ASP A 71 -0.40 8.04 -3.94
N TYR A 72 -1.41 8.28 -4.77
CA TYR A 72 -1.39 7.81 -6.16
C TYR A 72 -0.26 8.45 -6.98
N LEU A 73 0.54 7.61 -7.64
CA LEU A 73 1.54 7.99 -8.64
C LEU A 73 0.94 7.88 -10.05
N PRO A 74 0.86 8.99 -10.82
CA PRO A 74 0.42 8.95 -12.21
C PRO A 74 1.31 8.05 -13.07
N GLN A 75 0.69 7.34 -14.01
CA GLN A 75 1.38 6.49 -14.95
C GLN A 75 2.24 7.34 -15.90
N MET A 76 3.56 7.18 -15.85
CA MET A 76 4.48 7.87 -16.77
C MET A 76 5.02 6.93 -17.85
N ASP A 77 5.12 5.61 -17.59
CA ASP A 77 5.55 4.60 -18.57
C ASP A 77 4.96 3.22 -18.26
N ARG A 78 4.99 2.32 -19.27
CA ARG A 78 4.49 0.94 -19.20
C ARG A 78 5.08 0.21 -17.99
N ASP A 79 4.23 -0.47 -17.24
CA ASP A 79 4.69 -1.36 -16.19
C ASP A 79 5.58 -2.45 -16.81
N GLU A 80 6.78 -2.63 -16.29
CA GLU A 80 7.66 -3.74 -16.67
C GLU A 80 6.93 -5.07 -16.45
N SER A 81 7.14 -6.02 -17.37
CA SER A 81 6.47 -7.32 -17.33
C SER A 81 6.91 -8.10 -16.09
N LEU A 82 5.93 -8.52 -15.28
CA LEU A 82 6.14 -9.50 -14.22
C LEU A 82 6.58 -10.85 -14.81
N SER A 83 7.39 -11.60 -14.07
CA SER A 83 7.63 -13.03 -14.38
C SER A 83 6.34 -13.83 -14.22
N GLU A 84 6.25 -14.98 -14.91
CA GLU A 84 5.08 -15.88 -14.84
C GLU A 84 4.74 -16.26 -13.39
N ASP A 85 5.74 -16.57 -12.56
CA ASP A 85 5.55 -16.89 -11.14
C ASP A 85 4.86 -15.76 -10.35
N LEU A 86 5.19 -14.50 -10.64
CA LEU A 86 4.58 -13.34 -9.99
C LEU A 86 3.21 -13.02 -10.59
N LEU A 87 2.97 -13.38 -11.85
CA LEU A 87 1.66 -13.25 -12.51
C LEU A 87 0.62 -14.20 -11.94
N ASP A 88 1.01 -15.34 -11.37
CA ASP A 88 0.07 -16.29 -10.76
C ASP A 88 -0.07 -16.08 -9.24
N LYS A 89 0.87 -15.37 -8.61
CA LYS A 89 0.82 -15.12 -7.16
C LYS A 89 -0.46 -14.36 -6.76
N PRO A 90 -1.25 -14.86 -5.78
CA PRO A 90 -2.44 -14.17 -5.29
C PRO A 90 -2.06 -12.94 -4.44
N ILE A 91 -2.95 -11.94 -4.42
CA ILE A 91 -2.81 -10.79 -3.53
C ILE A 91 -3.38 -11.13 -2.16
N SER A 92 -2.50 -11.31 -1.18
CA SER A 92 -2.84 -11.60 0.22
C SER A 92 -2.22 -10.55 1.13
N LEU A 93 -3.06 -9.73 1.75
CA LEU A 93 -2.65 -8.64 2.62
C LEU A 93 -2.58 -9.13 4.07
N SER A 94 -1.37 -9.33 4.59
CA SER A 94 -1.15 -9.61 6.02
C SER A 94 -1.16 -8.32 6.83
N MET A 95 -2.27 -8.01 7.51
CA MET A 95 -2.50 -6.71 8.13
C MET A 95 -2.97 -6.79 9.61
N PRO A 96 -2.30 -7.56 10.49
CA PRO A 96 -2.86 -7.96 11.79
C PRO A 96 -3.17 -6.81 12.75
N ASN A 97 -2.55 -5.63 12.57
CA ASN A 97 -2.75 -4.45 13.42
C ASN A 97 -3.16 -3.18 12.64
N LEU A 98 -3.41 -3.29 11.34
CA LEU A 98 -3.68 -2.12 10.50
C LEU A 98 -5.10 -1.61 10.73
N ARG A 99 -5.21 -0.45 11.36
CA ARG A 99 -6.51 0.15 11.75
C ARG A 99 -7.01 1.17 10.74
N GLN A 100 -6.10 1.87 10.07
CA GLN A 100 -6.45 2.95 9.15
C GLN A 100 -5.66 2.84 7.84
N VAL A 101 -6.38 2.95 6.73
CA VAL A 101 -5.79 3.25 5.42
C VAL A 101 -6.33 4.58 4.91
N LYS A 102 -5.45 5.43 4.39
CA LYS A 102 -5.79 6.69 3.73
C LYS A 102 -5.29 6.63 2.29
N MET A 103 -6.18 6.81 1.32
CA MET A 103 -5.88 6.85 -0.11
C MET A 103 -6.08 8.28 -0.59
N ASN A 104 -4.99 8.94 -0.94
CA ASN A 104 -4.96 10.30 -1.46
C ASN A 104 -4.86 10.30 -2.98
N ASN A 105 -5.34 11.38 -3.60
CA ASN A 105 -5.38 11.53 -5.06
C ASN A 105 -6.09 10.36 -5.76
N PHE A 106 -7.14 9.85 -5.13
CA PHE A 106 -7.91 8.73 -5.62
C PHE A 106 -8.57 9.08 -6.96
N GLN A 107 -8.25 8.32 -8.01
CA GLN A 107 -8.74 8.57 -9.36
C GLN A 107 -10.03 7.78 -9.66
N GLY A 108 -10.31 6.74 -8.88
CA GLY A 108 -11.47 5.86 -9.11
C GLY A 108 -11.24 4.84 -10.22
N THR A 109 -9.99 4.51 -10.51
CA THR A 109 -9.65 3.42 -11.45
C THR A 109 -10.17 2.07 -10.96
N ALA A 110 -10.35 1.11 -11.87
CA ALA A 110 -10.74 -0.25 -11.52
C ALA A 110 -9.81 -0.87 -10.48
N ASN A 111 -8.49 -0.71 -10.66
CA ASN A 111 -7.47 -1.22 -9.74
C ASN A 111 -7.58 -0.61 -8.33
N GLU A 112 -7.82 0.70 -8.22
CA GLU A 112 -8.02 1.37 -6.93
C GLU A 112 -9.29 0.86 -6.22
N ILE A 113 -10.38 0.72 -6.97
CA ILE A 113 -11.65 0.21 -6.45
C ILE A 113 -11.48 -1.24 -5.99
N ASP A 114 -10.79 -2.08 -6.75
CA ASP A 114 -10.53 -3.46 -6.40
C ASP A 114 -9.61 -3.58 -5.17
N PHE A 115 -8.62 -2.69 -5.04
CA PHE A 115 -7.83 -2.60 -3.82
C PHE A 115 -8.68 -2.22 -2.60
N VAL A 116 -9.62 -1.28 -2.72
CA VAL A 116 -10.56 -0.96 -1.62
C VAL A 116 -11.42 -2.18 -1.25
N LYS A 117 -11.85 -3.00 -2.22
CA LYS A 117 -12.56 -4.26 -1.95
C LYS A 117 -11.66 -5.25 -1.21
N LEU A 118 -10.41 -5.42 -1.63
CA LEU A 118 -9.42 -6.28 -0.96
C LEU A 118 -9.21 -5.85 0.50
N LEU A 119 -9.02 -4.55 0.75
CA LEU A 119 -8.89 -4.01 2.11
C LEU A 119 -10.12 -4.36 2.98
N LYS A 120 -11.33 -4.19 2.45
CA LYS A 120 -12.56 -4.54 3.18
C LYS A 120 -12.66 -6.03 3.47
N MET A 121 -12.27 -6.87 2.52
CA MET A 121 -12.38 -8.33 2.62
C MET A 121 -11.34 -8.92 3.58
N GLN A 122 -10.09 -8.49 3.51
CA GLN A 122 -8.97 -9.10 4.24
C GLN A 122 -8.63 -8.34 5.54
N GLY A 123 -8.99 -7.07 5.67
CA GLY A 123 -8.69 -6.24 6.84
C GLY A 123 -9.69 -6.39 7.98
N SER A 124 -9.63 -7.52 8.70
CA SER A 124 -10.49 -7.80 9.85
C SER A 124 -10.46 -6.71 10.93
N VAL A 125 -9.28 -6.13 11.17
CA VAL A 125 -9.04 -5.09 12.19
C VAL A 125 -9.10 -3.65 11.67
N LEU A 126 -9.40 -3.46 10.37
CA LEU A 126 -9.53 -2.11 9.80
C LEU A 126 -10.75 -1.40 10.39
N GLU A 127 -10.51 -0.26 11.03
CA GLU A 127 -11.53 0.61 11.60
C GLU A 127 -12.06 1.59 10.54
N LYS A 128 -11.17 2.07 9.65
CA LYS A 128 -11.52 3.09 8.64
C LYS A 128 -10.63 3.08 7.39
N ILE A 129 -11.26 3.33 6.24
CA ILE A 129 -10.61 3.66 4.97
C ILE A 129 -11.03 5.09 4.60
N VAL A 130 -10.06 5.98 4.42
CA VAL A 130 -10.30 7.39 4.06
C VAL A 130 -9.89 7.60 2.61
N ILE A 131 -10.86 7.94 1.76
CA ILE A 131 -10.64 8.23 0.35
C ILE A 131 -10.68 9.74 0.13
N ILE A 132 -9.59 10.28 -0.41
CA ILE A 132 -9.47 11.68 -0.82
C ILE A 132 -9.32 11.70 -2.34
N PRO A 133 -10.33 12.21 -3.07
CA PRO A 133 -10.31 12.27 -4.53
C PRO A 133 -9.23 13.21 -5.05
N ALA A 134 -8.76 12.96 -6.27
CA ALA A 134 -7.84 13.86 -6.96
C ALA A 134 -8.48 15.21 -7.31
N LYS A 135 -7.70 16.30 -7.26
CA LYS A 135 -8.16 17.63 -7.66
C LYS A 135 -8.29 17.70 -9.19
N GLY A 136 -9.45 18.14 -9.71
CA GLY A 136 -9.64 18.42 -11.13
C GLY A 136 -10.51 17.43 -11.91
N HIS A 137 -10.89 16.30 -11.33
CA HIS A 137 -12.08 15.57 -11.77
C HIS A 137 -13.31 16.29 -11.21
N GLU A 138 -14.26 16.71 -12.06
CA GLU A 138 -15.57 17.15 -11.58
C GLU A 138 -16.14 16.04 -10.68
N THR A 139 -16.24 16.34 -9.38
CA THR A 139 -16.30 15.33 -8.34
C THR A 139 -17.67 14.63 -8.34
N THR A 140 -17.74 13.44 -8.93
CA THR A 140 -18.84 12.50 -8.66
C THR A 140 -18.70 11.81 -7.30
N HIS A 141 -17.55 11.95 -6.63
CA HIS A 141 -17.27 11.29 -5.36
C HIS A 141 -16.70 12.29 -4.33
N PRO A 142 -17.47 12.72 -3.32
CA PRO A 142 -16.95 13.55 -2.25
C PRO A 142 -15.92 12.78 -1.41
N ARG A 143 -15.15 13.50 -0.58
CA ARG A 143 -14.28 12.86 0.43
C ARG A 143 -15.10 11.82 1.19
N THR A 144 -14.70 10.56 1.08
CA THR A 144 -15.49 9.44 1.60
C THR A 144 -14.71 8.77 2.73
N VAL A 145 -15.38 8.55 3.85
CA VAL A 145 -14.84 7.77 4.98
C VAL A 145 -15.67 6.51 5.09
N LEU A 146 -15.06 5.38 4.74
CA LEU A 146 -15.68 4.07 4.88
C LEU A 146 -15.28 3.53 6.25
N ARG A 147 -16.27 3.29 7.10
CA ARG A 147 -16.08 2.65 8.40
C ARG A 147 -16.62 1.24 8.34
N ARG A 148 -15.96 0.32 9.04
CA ARG A 148 -16.53 -1.00 9.28
C ARG A 148 -17.66 -0.83 10.30
N ILE A 149 -18.88 -1.18 9.91
CA ILE A 149 -20.00 -1.28 10.85
C ILE A 149 -19.88 -2.67 11.46
N LEU A 150 -19.67 -2.73 12.77
CA LEU A 150 -19.61 -3.97 13.56
C LEU A 150 -21.02 -4.45 13.89
#